data_AF-A0A362X020-F1
#
_entry.id   AF-A0A362X020-F1
#
_cell.length_a   1.000
_cell.length_b   1.000
_cell.length_c   1.000
_cell.angle_alpha   90.00
_cell.angle_beta   90.00
_cell.angle_gamma   90.00
#
_symmetry.space_group_name_H-M   'P 1'
#
loop_
_entity.id
_entity.type
_entity.pdbx_description
1 polymer ?
#
loop_
_entity_poly.entity_id
_entity_poly.type
_entity_poly.pdbx_seq_one_letter_code
_entity_poly.pdbx_strand_id
1 'polypeptide(L)'
;MNQENNKPVKNWLQKQLFLHFLIIFTIQLVVAQNITVNNELPRLDKEGNIVDAHDGRLIQFKDTFYWYGTSYGNTNGFTTKNHYVCYSSKDLKVWKKEGRLLPNQPEGVYYRPHVVYNKKNKNYVLWYNWYPKLWNGQFGVAISKSPTGPFKIVNSNVKMYRSDVGLGDFGLFVDDDETCYLSYNTIQNHQVSVEKLNEDYTASTMKNGGIIAEHMEAGTQFKKDGKYYLLTDYTCCFCNYGSGARVYISNNPLSGYELTTNINRYPGRPSYLLNNNNTTGTIYETLSSKEGVFDAVVVQFSENKTLSKIQIHQFTGNRPENCGNVDNPRVHPKIVEPTFNLYRWNYNQWETLDINETTIEKSALKQKTTLSFSTTNGTRFKIVPIKDNYTFNEFYINEINLFNGAIEIPNSAANFYITGQDIPQKQIIPAQQSYVTKIQTVKGDEYFWVGDLWGSASDNVKGHDYQYWSSPLQFNKDGTIKPLTWVGSWKL
;
A
#
# COMPACT_ATOMS: atom_id res chain seq x y z
N MET A 1 47.15 51.16 80.08
CA MET A 1 46.81 49.81 80.60
C MET A 1 45.37 49.84 81.06
N ASN A 2 44.58 48.84 80.64
CA ASN A 2 43.21 48.49 81.08
C ASN A 2 42.10 49.50 80.71
N GLN A 3 41.26 49.13 79.73
CA GLN A 3 39.98 48.40 79.85
C GLN A 3 38.83 49.35 80.18
N GLU A 4 37.93 49.57 79.23
CA GLU A 4 36.51 49.71 79.54
C GLU A 4 35.64 49.21 78.37
N ASN A 5 34.72 48.33 78.74
CA ASN A 5 33.80 47.61 77.90
C ASN A 5 32.61 48.50 77.50
N ASN A 6 32.18 48.43 76.24
CA ASN A 6 30.80 48.74 75.88
C ASN A 6 30.26 47.69 74.90
N LYS A 7 29.37 46.83 75.42
CA LYS A 7 28.44 46.01 74.61
C LYS A 7 27.30 46.91 74.12
N PRO A 8 26.68 46.56 72.98
CA PRO A 8 25.24 46.38 73.04
C PRO A 8 24.76 45.06 72.41
N VAL A 9 23.76 44.55 73.12
CA VAL A 9 22.75 43.54 72.79
C VAL A 9 22.46 43.40 71.30
N LYS A 10 22.62 42.17 70.75
CA LYS A 10 22.03 41.78 69.47
C LYS A 10 21.03 40.65 69.69
N ASN A 11 19.81 40.93 69.23
CA ASN A 11 18.60 40.15 69.38
C ASN A 11 18.70 38.70 68.89
N TRP A 12 18.01 37.86 69.65
CA TRP A 12 17.46 36.55 69.31
C TRP A 12 16.71 36.51 67.96
N LEU A 13 16.70 35.30 67.36
CA LEU A 13 15.79 34.80 66.29
C LEU A 13 16.10 35.22 64.84
N GLN A 14 17.06 34.54 64.20
CA GLN A 14 17.06 34.36 62.74
C GLN A 14 16.52 32.96 62.36
N LYS A 15 15.20 32.97 62.14
CA LYS A 15 14.38 32.20 61.18
C LYS A 15 15.04 30.96 60.54
N GLN A 16 14.61 29.78 60.99
CA GLN A 16 14.45 28.60 60.13
C GLN A 16 13.49 28.95 58.99
N LEU A 17 13.99 29.04 57.76
CA LEU A 17 13.18 29.02 56.55
C LEU A 17 13.41 27.67 55.88
N PHE A 18 12.47 26.77 56.08
CA PHE A 18 12.32 25.51 55.34
C PHE A 18 12.22 25.82 53.85
N LEU A 19 13.26 25.47 53.09
CA LEU A 19 13.26 25.50 51.64
C LEU A 19 12.42 24.32 51.12
N HIS A 20 11.10 24.50 50.99
CA HIS A 20 10.26 23.56 50.25
C HIS A 20 10.49 23.77 48.75
N PHE A 21 11.31 22.91 48.14
CA PHE A 21 11.36 22.76 46.68
C PHE A 21 10.02 22.18 46.22
N LEU A 22 9.13 23.04 45.72
CA LEU A 22 7.91 22.61 45.04
C LEU A 22 8.30 22.01 43.69
N ILE A 23 8.40 20.68 43.61
CA ILE A 23 8.51 19.96 42.34
C ILE A 23 7.15 20.09 41.65
N ILE A 24 7.00 21.11 40.79
CA ILE A 24 5.85 21.22 39.89
C ILE A 24 6.04 20.14 38.82
N PHE A 25 5.42 18.98 39.03
CA PHE A 25 5.16 18.03 37.94
C PHE A 25 4.21 18.73 36.97
N THR A 26 4.76 19.28 35.89
CA THR A 26 3.97 19.71 34.75
C THR A 26 3.42 18.45 34.08
N ILE A 27 2.18 18.09 34.40
CA ILE A 27 1.44 17.10 33.65
C ILE A 27 1.23 17.70 32.25
N GLN A 28 2.01 17.24 31.28
CA GLN A 28 1.75 17.56 29.87
C GLN A 28 0.45 16.85 29.48
N LEU A 29 -0.63 17.61 29.40
CA LEU A 29 -1.89 17.17 28.80
C LEU A 29 -1.65 16.91 27.32
N VAL A 30 -1.64 15.63 26.92
CA VAL A 30 -1.68 15.24 25.51
C VAL A 30 -3.13 15.40 25.05
N VAL A 31 -3.42 16.49 24.37
CA VAL A 31 -4.74 16.74 23.78
C VAL A 31 -4.81 16.07 22.42
N ALA A 32 -5.86 15.29 22.18
CA ALA A 32 -6.13 14.73 20.87
C ALA A 32 -6.36 15.88 19.86
N GLN A 33 -5.60 15.88 18.77
CA GLN A 33 -5.74 16.86 17.69
C GLN A 33 -6.48 16.22 16.52
N ASN A 34 -7.50 16.91 16.00
CA ASN A 34 -8.13 16.53 14.75
C ASN A 34 -7.23 16.96 13.58
N ILE A 35 -6.65 16.00 12.89
CA ILE A 35 -5.80 16.26 11.73
C ILE A 35 -6.60 15.98 10.45
N THR A 36 -6.33 16.75 9.41
CA THR A 36 -6.91 16.54 8.08
C THR A 36 -5.77 16.41 7.10
N VAL A 37 -5.72 15.28 6.41
CA VAL A 37 -4.76 15.02 5.35
C VAL A 37 -5.45 15.32 4.03
N ASN A 38 -4.83 16.17 3.21
CA ASN A 38 -5.32 16.53 1.87
C ASN A 38 -4.38 15.90 0.82
N ASN A 39 -4.96 15.18 -0.14
CA ASN A 39 -4.27 14.53 -1.25
C ASN A 39 -4.51 15.23 -2.60
N GLU A 40 -5.30 16.30 -2.63
CA GLU A 40 -5.61 17.08 -3.85
C GLU A 40 -4.59 18.21 -4.10
N LEU A 41 -3.79 18.56 -3.09
CA LEU A 41 -2.80 19.63 -3.14
C LEU A 41 -1.46 19.16 -2.57
N PRO A 42 -0.33 19.72 -3.05
CA PRO A 42 0.97 19.47 -2.44
C PRO A 42 0.99 19.97 -0.99
N ARG A 43 1.78 19.28 -0.15
CA ARG A 43 2.06 19.75 1.21
C ARG A 43 3.10 20.86 1.15
N LEU A 44 2.88 21.90 1.94
CA LEU A 44 3.76 23.07 2.00
C LEU A 44 4.49 23.14 3.34
N ASP A 45 5.69 23.70 3.31
CA ASP A 45 6.40 24.14 4.51
C ASP A 45 5.87 25.49 5.03
N LYS A 46 6.38 25.92 6.19
CA LYS A 46 6.00 27.18 6.86
C LYS A 46 6.29 28.41 6.00
N GLU A 47 7.22 28.29 5.07
CA GLU A 47 7.64 29.33 4.16
C GLU A 47 6.80 29.31 2.85
N GLY A 48 5.88 28.36 2.71
CA GLY A 48 4.99 28.22 1.56
C GLY A 48 5.60 27.43 0.38
N ASN A 49 6.78 26.82 0.56
CA ASN A 49 7.40 26.00 -0.47
C ASN A 49 6.83 24.58 -0.44
N ILE A 50 6.81 23.90 -1.60
CA ILE A 50 6.44 22.49 -1.68
C ILE A 50 7.46 21.65 -0.89
N VAL A 51 6.97 20.67 -0.14
CA VAL A 51 7.80 19.71 0.58
C VAL A 51 8.46 18.74 -0.41
N ASP A 52 9.75 18.95 -0.67
CA ASP A 52 10.61 18.10 -1.51
C ASP A 52 11.25 16.99 -0.66
N ALA A 53 10.49 15.94 -0.36
CA ALA A 53 10.92 14.82 0.47
C ALA A 53 10.32 13.49 -0.01
N HIS A 54 11.04 12.83 -0.91
CA HIS A 54 10.53 11.67 -1.64
C HIS A 54 11.14 10.33 -1.22
N ASP A 55 10.46 9.23 -1.56
CA ASP A 55 10.92 7.84 -1.44
C ASP A 55 11.32 7.36 -0.03
N GLY A 56 11.30 8.24 0.99
CA GLY A 56 11.75 7.95 2.34
C GLY A 56 10.65 7.42 3.24
N ARG A 57 10.44 8.07 4.40
CA ARG A 57 9.38 7.68 5.34
C ARG A 57 8.84 8.85 6.16
N LEU A 58 7.59 8.73 6.55
CA LEU A 58 7.02 9.42 7.68
C LEU A 58 7.09 8.54 8.93
N ILE A 59 7.55 9.09 10.04
CA ILE A 59 7.58 8.39 11.33
C ILE A 59 7.31 9.37 12.46
N GLN A 60 6.63 8.90 13.49
CA GLN A 60 6.39 9.67 14.70
C GLN A 60 7.44 9.31 15.77
N PHE A 61 8.10 10.34 16.32
CA PHE A 61 8.88 10.20 17.54
C PHE A 61 8.27 11.11 18.62
N LYS A 62 7.73 10.49 19.68
CA LYS A 62 6.96 11.19 20.72
C LYS A 62 5.79 11.93 20.10
N ASP A 63 5.71 13.24 20.30
CA ASP A 63 4.64 14.13 19.85
C ASP A 63 4.97 14.86 18.53
N THR A 64 6.02 14.44 17.81
CA THR A 64 6.42 15.06 16.54
C THR A 64 6.48 14.02 15.42
N PHE A 65 5.95 14.39 14.26
CA PHE A 65 6.08 13.67 13.01
C PHE A 65 7.31 14.15 12.25
N TYR A 66 8.08 13.22 11.71
CA TYR A 66 9.26 13.47 10.91
C TYR A 66 9.11 12.80 9.56
N TRP A 67 9.19 13.60 8.50
CA TRP A 67 9.17 13.17 7.12
C TRP A 67 10.59 13.24 6.59
N TYR A 68 11.20 12.06 6.47
CA TYR A 68 12.52 11.87 5.89
C TYR A 68 12.35 11.53 4.41
N GLY A 69 13.16 12.13 3.55
CA GLY A 69 13.08 11.86 2.13
C GLY A 69 14.29 12.38 1.37
N THR A 70 14.33 12.02 0.09
CA THR A 70 15.27 12.53 -0.90
C THR A 70 14.70 13.82 -1.46
N SER A 71 15.48 14.90 -1.38
CA SER A 71 15.21 16.14 -2.10
C SER A 71 15.79 16.01 -3.50
N TYR A 72 14.93 16.11 -4.52
CA TYR A 72 15.31 16.05 -5.92
C TYR A 72 15.55 17.43 -6.53
N GLY A 73 14.93 18.47 -5.96
CA GLY A 73 14.96 19.82 -6.49
C GLY A 73 14.59 19.87 -7.97
N ASN A 74 15.27 20.75 -8.71
CA ASN A 74 15.09 20.90 -10.15
C ASN A 74 16.00 19.94 -10.95
N THR A 75 15.81 18.63 -10.77
CA THR A 75 16.53 17.58 -11.49
C THR A 75 15.58 16.46 -11.94
N ASN A 76 16.09 15.49 -12.69
CA ASN A 76 15.35 14.26 -13.03
C ASN A 76 15.47 13.15 -11.95
N GLY A 77 16.16 13.42 -10.84
CA GLY A 77 16.38 12.49 -9.74
C GLY A 77 17.49 11.44 -9.94
N PHE A 78 18.13 11.38 -11.11
CA PHE A 78 19.26 10.48 -11.39
C PHE A 78 20.60 11.22 -11.32
N THR A 79 20.79 12.06 -10.30
CA THR A 79 21.93 12.98 -10.24
C THR A 79 22.60 12.97 -8.88
N THR A 80 23.86 13.39 -8.84
CA THR A 80 24.62 13.56 -7.59
C THR A 80 24.17 14.75 -6.74
N LYS A 81 23.19 15.54 -7.22
CA LYS A 81 22.60 16.68 -6.49
C LYS A 81 21.49 16.26 -5.52
N ASN A 82 21.11 14.98 -5.50
CA ASN A 82 20.13 14.46 -4.54
C ASN A 82 20.69 14.58 -3.11
N HIS A 83 19.86 15.02 -2.17
CA HIS A 83 20.25 15.13 -0.77
C HIS A 83 19.14 14.62 0.14
N TYR A 84 19.50 14.01 1.27
CA TYR A 84 18.51 13.66 2.28
C TYR A 84 18.13 14.84 3.15
N VAL A 85 16.83 15.04 3.30
CA VAL A 85 16.23 16.11 4.08
C VAL A 85 15.27 15.53 5.12
N CYS A 86 14.94 16.37 6.09
CA CYS A 86 13.90 16.10 7.06
C CYS A 86 12.97 17.31 7.15
N TYR A 87 11.68 17.03 7.19
CA TYR A 87 10.66 17.98 7.59
C TYR A 87 10.01 17.49 8.89
N SER A 88 9.74 18.39 9.83
CA SER A 88 9.05 18.07 11.09
C SER A 88 7.70 18.77 11.19
N SER A 89 6.74 18.10 11.81
CA SER A 89 5.40 18.65 12.03
C SER A 89 4.78 18.12 13.33
N LYS A 90 3.93 18.93 13.96
CA LYS A 90 3.10 18.51 15.09
C LYS A 90 1.71 18.05 14.65
N ASP A 91 1.29 18.41 13.44
CA ASP A 91 -0.11 18.31 12.98
C ASP A 91 -0.26 17.71 11.56
N LEU A 92 0.84 17.23 10.96
CA LEU A 92 0.95 16.72 9.59
C LEU A 92 0.55 17.73 8.48
N LYS A 93 0.30 18.99 8.83
CA LYS A 93 -0.15 20.05 7.92
C LYS A 93 0.92 21.10 7.72
N VAL A 94 1.42 21.64 8.82
CA VAL A 94 2.43 22.69 8.81
C VAL A 94 3.79 22.04 8.99
N TRP A 95 4.58 22.03 7.92
CA TRP A 95 5.90 21.40 7.91
C TRP A 95 7.00 22.43 8.15
N LYS A 96 7.90 22.15 9.09
CA LYS A 96 9.15 22.89 9.25
C LYS A 96 10.23 22.14 8.49
N LYS A 97 10.86 22.78 7.51
CA LYS A 97 12.09 22.26 6.91
C LYS A 97 13.19 22.27 7.96
N GLU A 98 13.76 21.12 8.24
CA GLU A 98 14.89 20.99 9.17
C GLU A 98 16.20 21.23 8.39
N GLY A 99 17.11 20.26 8.38
CA GLY A 99 18.37 20.36 7.65
C GLY A 99 18.63 19.14 6.78
N ARG A 100 19.79 19.17 6.12
CA ARG A 100 20.34 17.99 5.45
C ARG A 100 20.72 16.94 6.48
N LEU A 101 20.32 15.70 6.26
CA LEU A 101 20.66 14.60 7.16
C LEU A 101 22.15 14.27 7.12
N LEU A 102 22.76 14.33 5.93
CA LEU A 102 24.18 14.05 5.69
C LEU A 102 24.86 15.27 5.03
N PRO A 103 25.31 16.27 5.80
CA PRO A 103 25.98 17.45 5.25
C PRO A 103 27.24 17.11 4.43
N ASN A 104 27.93 16.03 4.79
CA ASN A 104 29.15 15.54 4.16
C ASN A 104 28.94 14.13 3.56
N GLN A 105 27.92 13.98 2.70
CA GLN A 105 27.64 12.71 2.03
C GLN A 105 28.74 12.38 0.98
N PRO A 106 29.15 11.11 0.82
CA PRO A 106 30.01 10.69 -0.29
C PRO A 106 29.47 11.11 -1.68
N GLU A 107 30.32 11.16 -2.70
CA GLU A 107 29.84 11.41 -4.05
C GLU A 107 29.06 10.20 -4.59
N GLY A 108 27.84 10.44 -5.07
CA GLY A 108 26.97 9.39 -5.59
C GLY A 108 25.53 9.87 -5.73
N VAL A 109 24.65 8.98 -6.18
CA VAL A 109 23.20 9.22 -6.27
C VAL A 109 22.50 8.58 -5.08
N TYR A 110 21.52 9.27 -4.50
CA TYR A 110 20.95 8.95 -3.19
C TYR A 110 19.43 8.79 -3.29
N TYR A 111 18.87 7.78 -2.61
CA TYR A 111 17.44 7.46 -2.58
C TYR A 111 16.98 6.98 -1.19
N ARG A 112 15.66 6.90 -0.99
CA ARG A 112 15.01 6.09 0.05
C ARG A 112 15.64 6.10 1.46
N PRO A 113 15.82 7.25 2.12
CA PRO A 113 16.38 7.31 3.47
C PRO A 113 15.35 6.86 4.52
N HIS A 114 15.79 6.05 5.48
CA HIS A 114 14.94 5.61 6.58
C HIS A 114 15.64 5.80 7.93
N VAL A 115 14.96 6.50 8.84
CA VAL A 115 15.41 6.68 10.23
C VAL A 115 14.57 5.83 11.17
N VAL A 116 15.22 5.18 12.14
CA VAL A 116 14.61 4.51 13.30
C VAL A 116 15.28 4.97 14.58
N TYR A 117 14.60 4.83 15.72
CA TYR A 117 15.18 5.12 17.03
C TYR A 117 15.57 3.81 17.73
N ASN A 118 16.81 3.72 18.18
CA ASN A 118 17.31 2.61 18.97
C ASN A 118 17.19 2.94 20.46
N LYS A 119 16.31 2.26 21.19
CA LYS A 119 16.05 2.53 22.62
C LYS A 119 17.25 2.22 23.51
N LYS A 120 18.04 1.20 23.17
CA LYS A 120 19.19 0.72 23.96
C LYS A 120 20.28 1.79 24.06
N ASN A 121 20.69 2.36 22.93
CA ASN A 121 21.79 3.33 22.87
C ASN A 121 21.32 4.79 22.70
N LYS A 122 20.00 5.01 22.59
CA LYS A 122 19.35 6.32 22.42
C LYS A 122 19.85 7.08 21.18
N ASN A 123 20.18 6.35 20.12
CA ASN A 123 20.53 6.93 18.83
C ASN A 123 19.35 6.88 17.88
N TYR A 124 19.24 7.91 17.06
CA TYR A 124 18.54 7.83 15.78
C TYR A 124 19.51 7.23 14.77
N VAL A 125 19.08 6.20 14.07
CA VAL A 125 19.88 5.45 13.10
C VAL A 125 19.27 5.67 11.73
N LEU A 126 20.02 6.34 10.86
CA LEU A 126 19.71 6.54 9.45
C LEU A 126 20.34 5.42 8.66
N TRP A 127 19.53 4.59 8.01
CA TRP A 127 19.96 3.81 6.86
C TRP A 127 19.64 4.57 5.59
N TYR A 128 20.50 4.43 4.60
CA TYR A 128 20.33 5.01 3.28
C TYR A 128 20.91 4.11 2.21
N ASN A 129 20.32 4.10 1.02
CA ASN A 129 20.97 3.53 -0.14
C ASN A 129 21.67 4.65 -0.91
N TRP A 130 22.73 4.31 -1.63
CA TRP A 130 23.42 5.27 -2.48
C TRP A 130 24.19 4.53 -3.57
N TYR A 131 24.49 5.25 -4.63
CA TYR A 131 25.01 4.69 -5.87
C TYR A 131 26.27 5.49 -6.26
N PRO A 132 27.48 5.00 -5.90
CA PRO A 132 28.73 5.62 -6.37
C PRO A 132 28.79 5.67 -7.91
N LYS A 133 28.18 4.67 -8.54
CA LYS A 133 27.83 4.66 -9.96
C LYS A 133 26.38 4.25 -10.06
N LEU A 134 25.59 4.92 -10.91
CA LEU A 134 24.18 4.59 -11.10
C LEU A 134 24.01 3.08 -11.38
N TRP A 135 23.04 2.47 -10.71
CA TRP A 135 22.76 1.02 -10.68
C TRP A 135 23.76 0.12 -9.95
N ASN A 136 24.84 0.67 -9.40
CA ASN A 136 25.73 -0.03 -8.45
C ASN A 136 25.39 0.39 -7.01
N GLY A 137 24.26 -0.07 -6.49
CA GLY A 137 23.74 0.38 -5.20
C GLY A 137 24.46 -0.24 -3.99
N GLN A 138 24.62 0.59 -2.96
CA GLN A 138 25.20 0.26 -1.66
C GLN A 138 24.26 0.74 -0.56
N PHE A 139 24.37 0.14 0.64
CA PHE A 139 23.74 0.66 1.84
C PHE A 139 24.77 1.30 2.77
N GLY A 140 24.42 2.44 3.34
CA GLY A 140 25.18 3.08 4.39
C GLY A 140 24.33 3.31 5.64
N VAL A 141 25.02 3.48 6.76
CA VAL A 141 24.44 3.79 8.07
C VAL A 141 25.12 4.99 8.70
N ALA A 142 24.31 5.86 9.27
CA ALA A 142 24.72 7.00 10.06
C ALA A 142 23.90 7.11 11.34
N ILE A 143 24.45 7.76 12.37
CA ILE A 143 23.78 7.93 13.68
C ILE A 143 23.72 9.39 14.10
N SER A 144 22.71 9.73 14.89
CA SER A 144 22.59 11.04 15.55
C SER A 144 21.93 10.90 16.92
N LYS A 145 22.15 11.89 17.80
CA LYS A 145 21.38 12.07 19.04
C LYS A 145 20.10 12.86 18.83
N SER A 146 19.93 13.49 17.66
CA SER A 146 18.74 14.23 17.26
C SER A 146 18.00 13.51 16.12
N PRO A 147 16.66 13.49 16.12
CA PRO A 147 15.90 12.95 14.99
C PRO A 147 16.13 13.74 13.70
N THR A 148 16.50 15.03 13.79
CA THR A 148 16.72 15.91 12.63
C THR A 148 18.16 15.90 12.11
N GLY A 149 19.05 15.14 12.76
CA GLY A 149 20.46 15.14 12.45
C GLY A 149 21.21 16.39 12.97
N PRO A 150 22.36 16.73 12.36
CA PRO A 150 23.01 15.98 11.29
C PRO A 150 23.41 14.58 11.77
N PHE A 151 23.44 13.62 10.85
CA PHE A 151 23.85 12.25 11.10
C PHE A 151 25.32 12.06 10.75
N LYS A 152 26.05 11.32 11.59
CA LYS A 152 27.44 10.94 11.36
C LYS A 152 27.50 9.54 10.78
N ILE A 153 28.07 9.40 9.58
CA ILE A 153 28.28 8.10 8.93
C ILE A 153 29.19 7.23 9.81
N VAL A 154 28.73 6.02 10.11
CA VAL A 154 29.49 5.01 10.86
C VAL A 154 29.91 3.83 9.96
N ASN A 155 29.18 3.60 8.87
CA ASN A 155 29.55 2.67 7.81
C ASN A 155 28.94 3.17 6.49
N SER A 156 29.73 3.37 5.43
CA SER A 156 29.21 3.81 4.13
C SER A 156 28.87 2.65 3.19
N ASN A 157 29.30 1.42 3.49
CA ASN A 157 29.09 0.26 2.63
C ASN A 157 28.86 -0.99 3.50
N VAL A 158 27.65 -1.10 4.04
CA VAL A 158 27.23 -2.24 4.84
C VAL A 158 27.09 -3.47 3.96
N LYS A 159 27.81 -4.53 4.30
CA LYS A 159 27.67 -5.84 3.67
C LYS A 159 26.34 -6.47 4.09
N MET A 160 25.53 -6.85 3.11
CA MET A 160 24.28 -7.59 3.27
C MET A 160 24.44 -9.00 2.71
N TYR A 161 23.48 -9.89 3.00
CA TYR A 161 23.48 -11.27 2.51
C TYR A 161 23.56 -11.36 0.98
N ARG A 162 22.88 -10.46 0.26
CA ARG A 162 22.81 -10.46 -1.22
C ARG A 162 23.54 -9.29 -1.88
N SER A 163 24.60 -8.77 -1.23
CA SER A 163 25.41 -7.68 -1.81
C SER A 163 26.07 -8.06 -3.14
N ASP A 164 26.29 -9.35 -3.39
CA ASP A 164 26.91 -9.89 -4.61
C ASP A 164 26.07 -9.67 -5.89
N VAL A 165 24.75 -9.49 -5.74
CA VAL A 165 23.82 -9.26 -6.85
C VAL A 165 23.25 -7.82 -6.88
N GLY A 166 23.89 -6.92 -6.15
CA GLY A 166 23.59 -5.49 -6.08
C GLY A 166 22.41 -5.15 -5.16
N LEU A 167 22.51 -4.02 -4.45
CA LEU A 167 21.49 -3.57 -3.49
C LEU A 167 20.62 -2.47 -4.11
N GLY A 168 19.30 -2.60 -3.99
CA GLY A 168 18.31 -1.68 -4.55
C GLY A 168 17.63 -0.83 -3.48
N ASP A 169 16.30 -0.87 -3.45
CA ASP A 169 15.50 -0.17 -2.45
C ASP A 169 15.42 -0.97 -1.15
N PHE A 170 15.19 -0.29 -0.04
CA PHE A 170 15.01 -0.94 1.26
C PHE A 170 14.06 -0.17 2.18
N GLY A 171 13.47 -0.85 3.16
CA GLY A 171 12.68 -0.27 4.24
C GLY A 171 13.13 -0.84 5.59
N LEU A 172 12.81 -0.14 6.68
CA LEU A 172 13.14 -0.54 8.05
C LEU A 172 11.90 -0.83 8.89
N PHE A 173 11.94 -1.93 9.63
CA PHE A 173 10.92 -2.30 10.61
C PHE A 173 11.59 -2.62 11.95
N VAL A 174 11.09 -2.01 13.03
CA VAL A 174 11.48 -2.33 14.42
C VAL A 174 10.30 -3.04 15.06
N ASP A 175 10.52 -4.27 15.49
CA ASP A 175 9.51 -5.12 16.12
C ASP A 175 9.34 -4.76 17.61
N ASP A 176 8.31 -5.32 18.24
CA ASP A 176 7.94 -5.04 19.64
C ASP A 176 9.04 -5.47 20.63
N ASP A 177 9.88 -6.44 20.24
CA ASP A 177 11.03 -6.93 21.02
C ASP A 177 12.31 -6.10 20.78
N GLU A 178 12.19 -4.96 20.10
CA GLU A 178 13.30 -4.10 19.65
C GLU A 178 14.27 -4.78 18.68
N THR A 179 13.90 -5.89 18.04
CA THR A 179 14.65 -6.40 16.89
C THR A 179 14.36 -5.52 15.67
N CYS A 180 15.41 -5.10 14.96
CA CYS A 180 15.27 -4.35 13.71
C CYS A 180 15.52 -5.27 12.50
N TYR A 181 14.68 -5.11 11.48
CA TYR A 181 14.72 -5.82 10.23
C TYR A 181 14.79 -4.83 9.07
N LEU A 182 15.50 -5.23 8.02
CA LEU A 182 15.64 -4.49 6.78
C LEU A 182 15.06 -5.33 5.64
N SER A 183 13.95 -4.87 5.07
CA SER A 183 13.39 -5.45 3.85
C SER A 183 14.01 -4.75 2.65
N TYR A 184 14.56 -5.47 1.68
CA TYR A 184 15.18 -4.87 0.50
C TYR A 184 14.97 -5.68 -0.77
N ASN A 185 15.07 -5.02 -1.92
CA ASN A 185 15.28 -5.70 -3.19
C ASN A 185 16.74 -5.58 -3.65
N THR A 186 17.11 -6.48 -4.54
CA THR A 186 18.40 -6.46 -5.24
C THR A 186 18.28 -5.75 -6.59
N ILE A 187 19.40 -5.40 -7.21
CA ILE A 187 19.40 -4.83 -8.57
C ILE A 187 19.15 -5.93 -9.60
N GLN A 188 19.84 -7.06 -9.46
CA GLN A 188 19.60 -8.20 -10.33
C GLN A 188 18.26 -8.86 -9.99
N ASN A 189 17.37 -8.98 -10.99
CA ASN A 189 16.04 -9.59 -10.89
C ASN A 189 15.08 -8.97 -9.86
N HIS A 190 15.43 -7.87 -9.19
CA HIS A 190 14.59 -7.22 -8.18
C HIS A 190 14.04 -8.21 -7.16
N GLN A 191 14.95 -9.02 -6.59
CA GLN A 191 14.58 -10.08 -5.65
C GLN A 191 14.43 -9.46 -4.26
N VAL A 192 13.22 -9.53 -3.70
CA VAL A 192 12.86 -9.00 -2.38
C VAL A 192 13.16 -10.03 -1.30
N SER A 193 13.82 -9.59 -0.23
CA SER A 193 14.08 -10.40 0.96
C SER A 193 14.11 -9.54 2.24
N VAL A 194 14.13 -10.17 3.40
CA VAL A 194 14.24 -9.51 4.71
C VAL A 194 15.45 -10.03 5.45
N GLU A 195 16.18 -9.13 6.11
CA GLU A 195 17.40 -9.46 6.85
C GLU A 195 17.40 -8.81 8.24
N LYS A 196 17.87 -9.56 9.24
CA LYS A 196 17.94 -9.09 10.63
C LYS A 196 19.18 -8.21 10.86
N LEU A 197 19.00 -7.08 11.52
CA LEU A 197 20.09 -6.18 11.92
C LEU A 197 20.63 -6.52 13.33
N ASN A 198 21.85 -6.04 13.62
CA ASN A 198 22.46 -6.18 14.94
C ASN A 198 21.74 -5.30 16.00
N GLU A 199 22.08 -5.45 17.28
CA GLU A 199 21.40 -4.76 18.38
C GLU A 199 21.54 -3.22 18.36
N ASP A 200 22.56 -2.70 17.68
CA ASP A 200 22.76 -1.26 17.48
C ASP A 200 22.05 -0.72 16.23
N TYR A 201 21.45 -1.61 15.43
CA TYR A 201 20.85 -1.36 14.13
C TYR A 201 21.83 -0.81 13.09
N THR A 202 23.14 -1.02 13.24
CA THR A 202 24.19 -0.43 12.40
C THR A 202 24.83 -1.39 11.40
N ALA A 203 24.51 -2.68 11.48
CA ALA A 203 25.03 -3.69 10.57
C ALA A 203 24.04 -4.82 10.37
N SER A 204 24.15 -5.51 9.24
CA SER A 204 23.48 -6.79 9.05
C SER A 204 24.06 -7.88 9.94
N THR A 205 23.23 -8.81 10.39
CA THR A 205 23.65 -10.08 11.02
C THR A 205 23.90 -11.20 10.01
N MET A 206 23.72 -10.94 8.71
CA MET A 206 23.73 -11.93 7.62
C MET A 206 22.64 -13.00 7.69
N LYS A 207 21.66 -12.86 8.61
CA LYS A 207 20.49 -13.74 8.72
C LYS A 207 19.38 -13.25 7.79
N ASN A 208 19.26 -13.87 6.62
CA ASN A 208 18.28 -13.55 5.59
C ASN A 208 17.14 -14.58 5.55
N GLY A 209 15.91 -14.13 5.28
CA GLY A 209 14.71 -14.96 5.24
C GLY A 209 14.41 -15.69 3.92
N GLY A 210 15.27 -15.55 2.91
CA GLY A 210 15.05 -16.07 1.56
C GLY A 210 14.33 -15.07 0.64
N ILE A 211 14.16 -15.47 -0.62
CA ILE A 211 13.46 -14.67 -1.63
C ILE A 211 11.95 -14.77 -1.38
N ILE A 212 11.30 -13.62 -1.24
CA ILE A 212 9.85 -13.49 -1.02
C ILE A 212 9.13 -13.18 -2.33
N ALA A 213 9.74 -12.35 -3.18
CA ALA A 213 9.21 -11.96 -4.48
C ALA A 213 10.36 -11.62 -5.43
N GLU A 214 10.09 -11.67 -6.72
CA GLU A 214 11.00 -11.28 -7.80
C GLU A 214 10.33 -10.26 -8.71
N HIS A 215 11.13 -9.44 -9.39
CA HIS A 215 10.64 -8.34 -10.24
C HIS A 215 9.88 -7.26 -9.45
N MET A 216 10.18 -7.10 -8.15
CA MET A 216 9.50 -6.16 -7.25
C MET A 216 10.49 -5.26 -6.49
N GLU A 217 10.07 -4.05 -6.14
CA GLU A 217 10.88 -3.08 -5.38
C GLU A 217 10.06 -2.34 -4.32
N ALA A 218 10.66 -1.31 -3.69
CA ALA A 218 10.02 -0.47 -2.70
C ALA A 218 9.38 -1.23 -1.51
N GLY A 219 10.06 -2.29 -1.05
CA GLY A 219 9.61 -3.11 0.07
C GLY A 219 9.44 -2.31 1.37
N THR A 220 8.33 -2.52 2.10
CA THR A 220 8.07 -1.95 3.42
C THR A 220 7.40 -2.97 4.33
N GLN A 221 7.92 -3.12 5.54
CA GLN A 221 7.42 -4.09 6.52
C GLN A 221 6.70 -3.39 7.69
N PHE A 222 5.62 -3.99 8.18
CA PHE A 222 4.98 -3.61 9.43
C PHE A 222 4.34 -4.83 10.11
N LYS A 223 3.89 -4.67 11.36
CA LYS A 223 3.24 -5.72 12.14
C LYS A 223 1.89 -5.25 12.65
N LYS A 224 0.89 -6.12 12.61
CA LYS A 224 -0.43 -5.89 13.21
C LYS A 224 -1.02 -7.21 13.70
N ASP A 225 -1.53 -7.23 14.92
CA ASP A 225 -2.22 -8.37 15.55
C ASP A 225 -1.43 -9.69 15.44
N GLY A 226 -0.11 -9.63 15.69
CA GLY A 226 0.79 -10.79 15.64
C GLY A 226 1.21 -11.25 14.24
N LYS A 227 0.70 -10.61 13.17
CA LYS A 227 1.08 -10.89 11.78
C LYS A 227 2.04 -9.84 11.24
N TYR A 228 2.97 -10.27 10.40
CA TYR A 228 3.91 -9.42 9.69
C TYR A 228 3.45 -9.23 8.25
N TYR A 229 3.50 -8.00 7.79
CA TYR A 229 3.08 -7.58 6.46
C TYR A 229 4.30 -7.03 5.74
N LEU A 230 4.50 -7.45 4.50
CA LEU A 230 5.46 -6.86 3.57
C LEU A 230 4.70 -6.37 2.35
N LEU A 231 4.76 -5.07 2.09
CA LEU A 231 4.21 -4.49 0.88
C LEU A 231 5.34 -4.23 -0.11
N THR A 232 5.12 -4.56 -1.37
CA THR A 232 6.04 -4.33 -2.49
C THR A 232 5.25 -4.45 -3.80
N ASP A 233 5.75 -3.94 -4.92
CA ASP A 233 5.14 -4.22 -6.22
C ASP A 233 6.17 -4.08 -7.34
N TYR A 234 5.71 -4.24 -8.57
CA TYR A 234 6.53 -4.36 -9.76
C TYR A 234 7.49 -3.18 -9.88
N THR A 235 8.71 -3.49 -10.30
CA THR A 235 9.76 -2.51 -10.54
C THR A 235 9.31 -1.42 -11.50
N CYS A 236 9.45 -0.16 -11.08
CA CYS A 236 8.94 1.00 -11.79
C CYS A 236 9.65 2.28 -11.32
N CYS A 237 10.72 2.67 -12.02
CA CYS A 237 11.42 3.90 -11.67
C CYS A 237 10.61 5.13 -12.08
N PHE A 238 10.08 5.87 -11.10
CA PHE A 238 9.40 7.15 -11.30
C PHE A 238 8.20 7.09 -12.25
N CYS A 239 7.42 5.99 -12.30
CA CYS A 239 6.33 5.93 -13.27
C CYS A 239 5.08 6.70 -12.83
N ASN A 240 4.63 7.60 -13.70
CA ASN A 240 3.44 8.43 -13.48
C ASN A 240 2.13 7.65 -13.37
N TYR A 241 2.09 6.42 -13.90
CA TYR A 241 0.92 5.54 -13.76
C TYR A 241 0.90 4.79 -12.42
N GLY A 242 1.93 4.97 -11.58
CA GLY A 242 2.08 4.38 -10.26
C GLY A 242 2.42 2.90 -10.26
N SER A 243 2.79 2.38 -9.09
CA SER A 243 2.95 0.94 -8.87
C SER A 243 1.66 0.32 -8.33
N GLY A 244 1.57 -1.00 -8.26
CA GLY A 244 0.59 -1.60 -7.35
C GLY A 244 1.08 -1.54 -5.90
N ALA A 245 0.44 -2.31 -5.02
CA ALA A 245 0.90 -2.60 -3.67
C ALA A 245 0.52 -4.05 -3.31
N ARG A 246 1.31 -5.03 -3.75
CA ARG A 246 1.15 -6.44 -3.34
C ARG A 246 1.43 -6.57 -1.85
N VAL A 247 0.59 -7.32 -1.16
CA VAL A 247 0.67 -7.57 0.28
C VAL A 247 1.03 -9.02 0.51
N TYR A 248 2.17 -9.23 1.15
CA TYR A 248 2.60 -10.53 1.63
C TYR A 248 2.44 -10.59 3.14
N ILE A 249 1.92 -11.71 3.66
CA ILE A 249 1.66 -11.89 5.10
C ILE A 249 2.45 -13.10 5.61
N SER A 250 3.04 -12.97 6.80
CA SER A 250 3.71 -14.05 7.52
C SER A 250 3.42 -14.02 9.02
N ASN A 251 3.61 -15.17 9.69
CA ASN A 251 3.69 -15.26 11.15
C ASN A 251 5.13 -15.10 11.68
N ASN A 252 6.10 -14.88 10.80
CA ASN A 252 7.52 -14.68 11.12
C ASN A 252 8.05 -13.41 10.41
N PRO A 253 8.84 -12.56 11.08
CA PRO A 253 9.32 -11.31 10.48
C PRO A 253 10.31 -11.53 9.32
N LEU A 254 11.03 -12.65 9.29
CA LEU A 254 12.06 -12.94 8.29
C LEU A 254 11.53 -13.67 7.05
N SER A 255 10.75 -14.72 7.24
CA SER A 255 10.44 -15.70 6.17
C SER A 255 8.97 -16.13 6.20
N GLY A 256 8.56 -16.96 5.25
CA GLY A 256 7.19 -17.54 5.22
C GLY A 256 6.12 -16.55 4.75
N TYR A 257 6.50 -15.56 3.97
CA TYR A 257 5.62 -14.56 3.39
C TYR A 257 4.81 -15.13 2.23
N GLU A 258 3.49 -15.10 2.35
CA GLU A 258 2.58 -15.53 1.29
C GLU A 258 1.87 -14.33 0.67
N LEU A 259 1.82 -14.28 -0.66
CA LEU A 259 1.05 -13.26 -1.39
C LEU A 259 -0.45 -13.43 -1.10
N THR A 260 -1.08 -12.36 -0.62
CA THR A 260 -2.53 -12.37 -0.29
C THR A 260 -3.37 -11.55 -1.25
N THR A 261 -2.92 -10.35 -1.61
CA THR A 261 -3.66 -9.45 -2.49
C THR A 261 -2.74 -8.38 -3.09
N ASN A 262 -3.28 -7.59 -4.02
CA ASN A 262 -2.75 -6.28 -4.38
C ASN A 262 -3.76 -5.23 -3.93
N ILE A 263 -3.41 -4.35 -2.98
CA ILE A 263 -4.38 -3.37 -2.47
C ILE A 263 -4.51 -2.13 -3.36
N ASN A 264 -3.57 -1.90 -4.27
CA ASN A 264 -3.62 -0.76 -5.19
C ASN A 264 -4.01 -1.19 -6.62
N ARG A 265 -4.62 -2.36 -6.79
CA ARG A 265 -5.20 -2.80 -8.06
C ARG A 265 -6.52 -3.52 -7.80
N TYR A 266 -7.49 -3.29 -8.68
CA TYR A 266 -8.70 -4.10 -8.68
C TYR A 266 -8.41 -5.50 -9.25
N PRO A 267 -9.25 -6.52 -8.95
CA PRO A 267 -9.12 -7.85 -9.54
C PRO A 267 -9.12 -7.86 -11.08
N GLY A 268 -9.72 -6.84 -11.69
CA GLY A 268 -9.71 -6.58 -13.14
C GLY A 268 -10.33 -5.23 -13.47
N ARG A 269 -10.83 -5.07 -14.69
CA ARG A 269 -11.51 -3.84 -15.14
C ARG A 269 -12.86 -3.70 -14.44
N PRO A 270 -13.12 -2.64 -13.66
CA PRO A 270 -14.44 -2.42 -13.08
C PRO A 270 -15.52 -2.33 -14.15
N SER A 271 -16.69 -2.90 -13.89
CA SER A 271 -17.88 -2.76 -14.73
C SER A 271 -19.08 -2.36 -13.90
N TYR A 272 -19.66 -1.21 -14.24
CA TYR A 272 -20.92 -0.70 -13.69
C TYR A 272 -22.13 -1.09 -14.54
N LEU A 273 -21.91 -1.74 -15.69
CA LEU A 273 -22.98 -2.22 -16.55
C LEU A 273 -23.62 -3.47 -15.94
N LEU A 274 -22.82 -4.31 -15.28
CA LEU A 274 -23.27 -5.59 -14.74
C LEU A 274 -24.10 -5.48 -13.45
N ASN A 275 -24.34 -4.26 -12.95
CA ASN A 275 -24.93 -4.04 -11.63
C ASN A 275 -25.94 -2.87 -11.57
N ASN A 276 -26.50 -2.45 -12.71
CA ASN A 276 -27.37 -1.27 -12.83
C ASN A 276 -28.83 -1.60 -13.18
N ASN A 277 -29.20 -2.87 -13.16
CA ASN A 277 -30.51 -3.41 -13.55
C ASN A 277 -30.90 -3.13 -15.02
N ASN A 278 -29.94 -2.79 -15.89
CA ASN A 278 -30.19 -2.47 -17.29
C ASN A 278 -29.89 -3.68 -18.18
N THR A 279 -30.93 -4.39 -18.57
CA THR A 279 -30.80 -5.52 -19.50
C THR A 279 -30.99 -5.12 -20.97
N THR A 280 -30.95 -3.85 -21.35
CA THR A 280 -31.18 -3.44 -22.76
C THR A 280 -30.18 -4.09 -23.71
N GLY A 281 -30.67 -4.57 -24.86
CA GLY A 281 -29.89 -5.45 -25.73
C GLY A 281 -28.62 -4.81 -26.34
N THR A 282 -28.51 -3.49 -26.38
CA THR A 282 -27.36 -2.81 -27.00
C THR A 282 -26.29 -2.38 -26.00
N ILE A 283 -26.49 -2.62 -24.70
CA ILE A 283 -25.54 -2.23 -23.63
C ILE A 283 -25.09 -3.49 -22.92
N TYR A 284 -23.86 -3.92 -23.18
CA TYR A 284 -23.28 -5.13 -22.62
C TYR A 284 -21.78 -4.97 -22.42
N GLU A 285 -21.23 -5.78 -21.53
CA GLU A 285 -19.81 -6.05 -21.47
C GLU A 285 -19.47 -7.25 -22.36
N THR A 286 -18.24 -7.30 -22.84
CA THR A 286 -17.70 -8.42 -23.61
C THR A 286 -16.68 -9.18 -22.78
N LEU A 287 -16.90 -10.49 -22.64
CA LEU A 287 -15.89 -11.43 -22.17
C LEU A 287 -15.27 -12.09 -23.40
N SER A 288 -13.97 -11.88 -23.60
CA SER A 288 -13.26 -12.42 -24.75
C SER A 288 -12.65 -13.77 -24.42
N SER A 289 -12.59 -14.67 -25.40
CA SER A 289 -11.86 -15.94 -25.28
C SER A 289 -10.49 -15.83 -25.93
N LYS A 290 -9.46 -16.22 -25.18
CA LYS A 290 -8.09 -16.39 -25.67
C LYS A 290 -7.63 -17.79 -25.34
N GLU A 291 -7.10 -18.49 -26.34
CA GLU A 291 -6.63 -19.88 -26.20
C GLU A 291 -7.66 -20.82 -25.56
N GLY A 292 -8.95 -20.58 -25.83
CA GLY A 292 -10.06 -21.38 -25.32
C GLY A 292 -10.52 -21.02 -23.90
N VAL A 293 -9.94 -20.01 -23.26
CA VAL A 293 -10.34 -19.53 -21.93
C VAL A 293 -11.01 -18.17 -22.05
N PHE A 294 -12.23 -18.05 -21.53
CA PHE A 294 -12.93 -16.77 -21.46
C PHE A 294 -12.43 -15.91 -20.30
N ASP A 295 -12.49 -14.59 -20.51
CA ASP A 295 -12.54 -13.64 -19.41
C ASP A 295 -13.67 -14.02 -18.44
N ALA A 296 -13.48 -13.67 -17.18
CA ALA A 296 -14.40 -13.97 -16.09
C ALA A 296 -15.05 -12.70 -15.56
N VAL A 297 -16.23 -12.85 -14.96
CA VAL A 297 -16.76 -11.84 -14.05
C VAL A 297 -16.41 -12.19 -12.62
N VAL A 298 -15.73 -11.28 -11.94
CA VAL A 298 -15.51 -11.32 -10.49
C VAL A 298 -16.48 -10.36 -9.80
N VAL A 299 -17.27 -10.91 -8.90
CA VAL A 299 -18.16 -10.17 -8.00
C VAL A 299 -17.46 -10.04 -6.66
N GLN A 300 -17.36 -8.83 -6.11
CA GLN A 300 -16.71 -8.56 -4.83
C GLN A 300 -17.63 -7.75 -3.91
N PHE A 301 -17.82 -8.26 -2.70
CA PHE A 301 -18.56 -7.62 -1.62
C PHE A 301 -17.60 -6.96 -0.61
N SER A 302 -18.06 -5.91 0.07
CA SER A 302 -17.34 -5.25 1.15
C SER A 302 -17.29 -6.09 2.45
N GLU A 303 -18.20 -7.05 2.56
CA GLU A 303 -18.41 -7.97 3.68
C GLU A 303 -18.86 -9.34 3.15
N ASN A 304 -18.75 -10.37 3.98
CA ASN A 304 -19.21 -11.71 3.62
C ASN A 304 -20.70 -11.71 3.27
N LYS A 305 -21.05 -12.31 2.14
CA LYS A 305 -22.43 -12.54 1.71
C LYS A 305 -22.67 -14.02 1.44
N THR A 306 -23.86 -14.45 1.86
CA THR A 306 -24.37 -15.79 1.58
C THR A 306 -25.06 -15.80 0.23
N LEU A 307 -24.60 -16.65 -0.70
CA LEU A 307 -25.20 -16.86 -2.01
C LEU A 307 -25.64 -18.32 -2.16
N SER A 308 -26.72 -18.53 -2.92
CA SER A 308 -27.14 -19.87 -3.37
C SER A 308 -27.57 -19.90 -4.83
N LYS A 309 -27.69 -18.73 -5.47
CA LYS A 309 -28.14 -18.61 -6.86
C LYS A 309 -27.58 -17.35 -7.51
N ILE A 310 -27.21 -17.48 -8.79
CA ILE A 310 -26.72 -16.40 -9.65
C ILE A 310 -27.49 -16.43 -10.95
N GLN A 311 -27.96 -15.28 -11.43
CA GLN A 311 -28.66 -15.14 -12.70
C GLN A 311 -27.82 -14.27 -13.65
N ILE A 312 -27.59 -14.76 -14.86
CA ILE A 312 -26.72 -14.17 -15.88
C ILE A 312 -27.59 -13.77 -17.06
N HIS A 313 -27.62 -12.47 -17.37
CA HIS A 313 -28.31 -11.93 -18.53
C HIS A 313 -27.34 -11.76 -19.68
N GLN A 314 -27.50 -12.57 -20.71
CA GLN A 314 -26.67 -12.55 -21.92
C GLN A 314 -27.42 -11.88 -23.08
N PHE A 315 -26.74 -10.99 -23.79
CA PHE A 315 -27.20 -10.49 -25.08
C PHE A 315 -26.79 -11.46 -26.19
N THR A 316 -27.75 -11.81 -27.06
CA THR A 316 -27.55 -12.81 -28.13
C THR A 316 -27.89 -12.27 -29.53
N GLY A 317 -28.19 -10.96 -29.61
CA GLY A 317 -28.54 -10.31 -30.87
C GLY A 317 -27.34 -10.00 -31.78
N ASN A 318 -26.13 -9.87 -31.25
CA ASN A 318 -24.93 -9.56 -32.03
C ASN A 318 -24.30 -10.84 -32.64
N ARG A 319 -24.96 -11.43 -33.64
CA ARG A 319 -24.49 -12.63 -34.35
C ARG A 319 -24.07 -12.26 -35.78
N PRO A 320 -22.76 -12.15 -36.06
CA PRO A 320 -22.27 -11.75 -37.36
C PRO A 320 -22.31 -12.94 -38.34
N GLU A 321 -23.38 -13.03 -39.13
CA GLU A 321 -23.37 -13.72 -40.43
C GLU A 321 -24.37 -13.00 -41.33
N ASN A 322 -23.87 -12.44 -42.43
CA ASN A 322 -24.66 -11.95 -43.55
C ASN A 322 -23.84 -12.20 -44.83
N CYS A 323 -24.49 -12.64 -45.90
CA CYS A 323 -23.91 -13.09 -47.19
C CYS A 323 -23.40 -14.56 -47.23
N GLY A 324 -24.26 -15.52 -46.86
CA GLY A 324 -24.00 -16.97 -46.98
C GLY A 324 -24.73 -17.65 -48.15
N ASN A 325 -24.69 -18.98 -48.20
CA ASN A 325 -25.40 -19.79 -49.20
C ASN A 325 -26.90 -19.42 -49.27
N VAL A 326 -27.39 -19.05 -50.46
CA VAL A 326 -28.79 -18.66 -50.71
C VAL A 326 -29.79 -19.78 -50.46
N ASP A 327 -29.34 -21.04 -50.51
CA ASP A 327 -30.16 -22.22 -50.23
C ASP A 327 -30.16 -22.61 -48.74
N ASN A 328 -29.41 -21.89 -47.87
CA ASN A 328 -29.41 -22.15 -46.44
C ASN A 328 -30.55 -21.39 -45.74
N PRO A 329 -31.62 -22.07 -45.28
CA PRO A 329 -32.72 -21.40 -44.57
C PRO A 329 -32.33 -20.91 -43.16
N ARG A 330 -31.14 -21.27 -42.66
CA ARG A 330 -30.60 -20.87 -41.35
C ARG A 330 -29.40 -19.96 -41.53
N VAL A 331 -29.67 -18.72 -41.93
CA VAL A 331 -28.66 -17.69 -42.24
C VAL A 331 -27.95 -17.09 -41.02
N HIS A 332 -28.35 -17.49 -39.80
CA HIS A 332 -27.71 -17.05 -38.56
C HIS A 332 -27.28 -18.23 -37.71
N PRO A 333 -26.14 -18.12 -37.01
CA PRO A 333 -25.68 -19.10 -36.05
C PRO A 333 -26.74 -19.42 -35.00
N LYS A 334 -26.82 -20.70 -34.58
CA LYS A 334 -27.67 -21.10 -33.46
C LYS A 334 -27.24 -20.37 -32.19
N ILE A 335 -28.21 -19.88 -31.43
CA ILE A 335 -27.93 -19.37 -30.08
C ILE A 335 -27.64 -20.58 -29.18
N VAL A 336 -26.37 -20.76 -28.84
CA VAL A 336 -25.88 -21.84 -27.97
C VAL A 336 -26.30 -21.55 -26.53
N GLU A 337 -26.62 -22.59 -25.77
CA GLU A 337 -26.82 -22.49 -24.33
C GLU A 337 -25.45 -22.49 -23.63
N PRO A 338 -25.08 -21.42 -22.92
CA PRO A 338 -23.79 -21.38 -22.25
C PRO A 338 -23.76 -22.24 -21.00
N THR A 339 -22.56 -22.73 -20.68
CA THR A 339 -22.22 -23.38 -19.42
C THR A 339 -21.16 -22.54 -18.70
N PHE A 340 -21.07 -22.68 -17.37
CA PHE A 340 -20.22 -21.82 -16.55
C PHE A 340 -19.47 -22.62 -15.50
N ASN A 341 -18.23 -22.21 -15.24
CA ASN A 341 -17.55 -22.54 -13.99
C ASN A 341 -17.81 -21.43 -12.97
N LEU A 342 -18.10 -21.83 -11.73
CA LEU A 342 -18.32 -20.94 -10.62
C LEU A 342 -17.27 -21.18 -9.53
N TYR A 343 -16.73 -20.11 -8.96
CA TYR A 343 -15.73 -20.18 -7.90
C TYR A 343 -16.04 -19.22 -6.76
N ARG A 344 -15.59 -19.57 -5.56
CA ARG A 344 -15.50 -18.70 -4.38
C ARG A 344 -14.04 -18.42 -4.05
N TRP A 345 -13.72 -17.19 -3.66
CA TRP A 345 -12.40 -16.89 -3.12
C TRP A 345 -12.27 -17.36 -1.66
N ASN A 346 -11.31 -18.23 -1.39
CA ASN A 346 -10.92 -18.64 -0.04
C ASN A 346 -9.49 -18.13 0.25
N TYR A 347 -9.42 -16.88 0.73
CA TYR A 347 -8.20 -16.19 1.17
C TYR A 347 -7.09 -15.99 0.12
N ASN A 348 -6.49 -17.07 -0.40
CA ASN A 348 -5.38 -17.07 -1.36
C ASN A 348 -5.66 -17.89 -2.63
N GLN A 349 -6.80 -18.57 -2.71
CA GLN A 349 -7.13 -19.41 -3.87
C GLN A 349 -8.62 -19.36 -4.23
N TRP A 350 -8.91 -19.69 -5.49
CA TRP A 350 -10.27 -19.90 -5.98
C TRP A 350 -10.66 -21.36 -5.75
N GLU A 351 -11.74 -21.57 -5.01
CA GLU A 351 -12.36 -22.89 -4.83
C GLU A 351 -13.55 -23.02 -5.76
N THR A 352 -13.64 -24.14 -6.48
CA THR A 352 -14.77 -24.44 -7.36
C THR A 352 -16.05 -24.65 -6.53
N LEU A 353 -17.17 -24.17 -7.05
CA LEU A 353 -18.50 -24.43 -6.53
C LEU A 353 -19.27 -25.32 -7.52
N ASP A 354 -19.83 -26.42 -7.01
CA ASP A 354 -20.67 -27.30 -7.81
C ASP A 354 -22.02 -26.65 -8.10
N ILE A 355 -22.38 -26.62 -9.38
CA ILE A 355 -23.68 -26.13 -9.84
C ILE A 355 -24.65 -27.31 -9.83
N ASN A 356 -25.65 -27.26 -8.95
CA ASN A 356 -26.63 -28.32 -8.75
C ASN A 356 -27.70 -28.32 -9.85
N GLU A 357 -28.08 -27.12 -10.32
CA GLU A 357 -29.13 -26.94 -11.33
C GLU A 357 -28.82 -25.70 -12.18
N THR A 358 -29.10 -25.81 -13.48
CA THR A 358 -29.06 -24.68 -14.42
C THR A 358 -30.38 -24.59 -15.17
N THR A 359 -31.03 -23.42 -15.16
CA THR A 359 -32.22 -23.14 -15.96
C THR A 359 -31.97 -21.98 -16.93
N ILE A 360 -32.54 -22.06 -18.14
CA ILE A 360 -32.31 -21.08 -19.19
C ILE A 360 -33.65 -20.61 -19.75
N GLU A 361 -33.91 -19.31 -19.64
CA GLU A 361 -35.03 -18.64 -20.31
C GLU A 361 -34.52 -17.89 -21.54
N LYS A 362 -35.15 -18.10 -22.70
CA LYS A 362 -34.71 -17.52 -23.98
C LYS A 362 -35.75 -16.56 -24.54
N SER A 363 -35.24 -15.53 -25.21
CA SER A 363 -36.00 -14.59 -26.04
C SER A 363 -35.26 -14.37 -27.37
N ALA A 364 -35.82 -13.57 -28.27
CA ALA A 364 -35.18 -13.26 -29.55
C ALA A 364 -33.81 -12.56 -29.43
N LEU A 365 -33.58 -11.81 -28.34
CA LEU A 365 -32.38 -10.99 -28.15
C LEU A 365 -31.57 -11.36 -26.90
N LYS A 366 -32.11 -12.17 -25.98
CA LYS A 366 -31.50 -12.43 -24.68
C LYS A 366 -31.64 -13.88 -24.25
N GLN A 367 -30.65 -14.34 -23.49
CA GLN A 367 -30.73 -15.55 -22.67
C GLN A 367 -30.52 -15.19 -21.21
N LYS A 368 -31.36 -15.73 -20.34
CA LYS A 368 -31.25 -15.59 -18.89
C LYS A 368 -30.91 -16.95 -18.31
N THR A 369 -29.67 -17.11 -17.87
CA THR A 369 -29.17 -18.37 -17.29
C THR A 369 -29.15 -18.26 -15.77
N THR A 370 -29.84 -19.15 -15.09
CA THR A 370 -29.88 -19.22 -13.62
C THR A 370 -29.06 -20.41 -13.16
N LEU A 371 -28.02 -20.15 -12.37
CA LEU A 371 -27.15 -21.15 -11.75
C LEU A 371 -27.55 -21.27 -10.28
N SER A 372 -27.98 -22.46 -9.85
CA SER A 372 -28.32 -22.78 -8.47
C SER A 372 -27.26 -23.74 -7.88
N PHE A 373 -26.80 -23.45 -6.67
CA PHE A 373 -25.74 -24.19 -6.00
C PHE A 373 -25.98 -24.24 -4.49
N SER A 374 -25.23 -25.10 -3.80
CA SER A 374 -25.30 -25.20 -2.34
C SER A 374 -24.95 -23.87 -1.68
N THR A 375 -25.76 -23.45 -0.71
CA THR A 375 -25.57 -22.18 0.00
C THR A 375 -24.14 -22.03 0.51
N THR A 376 -23.48 -20.95 0.12
CA THR A 376 -22.09 -20.69 0.45
C THR A 376 -21.89 -19.24 0.85
N ASN A 377 -20.92 -18.99 1.73
CA ASN A 377 -20.59 -17.67 2.22
C ASN A 377 -19.24 -17.24 1.66
N GLY A 378 -19.12 -16.01 1.17
CA GLY A 378 -17.85 -15.47 0.70
C GLY A 378 -17.89 -13.97 0.41
N THR A 379 -16.71 -13.36 0.27
CA THR A 379 -16.55 -11.96 -0.15
C THR A 379 -16.34 -11.81 -1.65
N ARG A 380 -15.93 -12.87 -2.35
CA ARG A 380 -15.74 -12.83 -3.81
C ARG A 380 -16.20 -14.11 -4.48
N PHE A 381 -16.80 -13.94 -5.64
CA PHE A 381 -17.26 -15.00 -6.52
C PHE A 381 -16.74 -14.74 -7.93
N LYS A 382 -16.43 -15.80 -8.66
CA LYS A 382 -15.95 -15.70 -10.04
C LYS A 382 -16.78 -16.60 -10.94
N ILE A 383 -17.28 -16.02 -12.02
CA ILE A 383 -18.16 -16.65 -13.01
C ILE A 383 -17.38 -16.68 -14.32
N VAL A 384 -17.17 -17.87 -14.88
CA VAL A 384 -16.38 -18.06 -16.11
C VAL A 384 -17.21 -18.82 -17.13
N PRO A 385 -17.56 -18.22 -18.29
CA PRO A 385 -18.16 -18.97 -19.38
C PRO A 385 -17.22 -20.10 -19.84
N ILE A 386 -17.79 -21.27 -20.15
CA ILE A 386 -17.02 -22.41 -20.68
C ILE A 386 -17.08 -22.38 -22.20
N LYS A 387 -15.91 -22.57 -22.85
CA LYS A 387 -15.78 -22.51 -24.30
C LYS A 387 -16.39 -23.70 -25.02
N ASP A 388 -16.32 -24.92 -24.46
CA ASP A 388 -16.72 -26.22 -25.03
C ASP A 388 -17.60 -26.14 -26.30
N ASN A 389 -18.92 -26.08 -26.14
CA ASN A 389 -19.87 -26.02 -27.27
C ASN A 389 -20.15 -24.58 -27.76
N TYR A 390 -19.53 -23.58 -27.13
CA TYR A 390 -19.72 -22.16 -27.42
C TYR A 390 -18.74 -21.70 -28.52
N THR A 391 -19.24 -21.64 -29.74
CA THR A 391 -18.39 -21.41 -30.93
C THR A 391 -17.83 -19.99 -31.03
N PHE A 392 -18.46 -18.99 -30.42
CA PHE A 392 -18.01 -17.59 -30.50
C PHE A 392 -16.85 -17.29 -29.56
N ASN A 393 -16.00 -16.34 -29.92
CA ASN A 393 -14.90 -15.87 -29.06
C ASN A 393 -15.30 -14.72 -28.15
N GLU A 394 -16.54 -14.24 -28.25
CA GLU A 394 -17.06 -13.13 -27.47
C GLU A 394 -18.35 -13.57 -26.79
N PHE A 395 -18.46 -13.28 -25.50
CA PHE A 395 -19.65 -13.53 -24.70
C PHE A 395 -20.17 -12.20 -24.16
N TYR A 396 -21.37 -11.81 -24.59
CA TYR A 396 -21.95 -10.50 -24.29
C TYR A 396 -22.89 -10.57 -23.08
N ILE A 397 -22.53 -9.88 -22.00
CA ILE A 397 -23.25 -9.93 -20.73
C ILE A 397 -23.82 -8.56 -20.38
N ASN A 398 -25.12 -8.50 -20.08
CA ASN A 398 -25.82 -7.27 -19.71
C ASN A 398 -25.80 -7.05 -18.20
N GLU A 399 -26.13 -8.09 -17.41
CA GLU A 399 -26.41 -7.97 -15.97
C GLU A 399 -26.12 -9.28 -15.27
N ILE A 400 -25.74 -9.22 -13.98
CA ILE A 400 -25.72 -10.37 -13.08
C ILE A 400 -26.55 -10.06 -11.84
N ASN A 401 -27.55 -10.90 -11.53
CA ASN A 401 -28.31 -10.80 -10.28
C ASN A 401 -27.88 -11.90 -9.31
N LEU A 402 -27.82 -11.56 -8.02
CA LEU A 402 -27.27 -12.40 -6.96
C LEU A 402 -28.36 -12.71 -5.94
N PHE A 403 -28.44 -13.93 -5.42
CA PHE A 403 -29.53 -14.34 -4.54
C PHE A 403 -29.06 -15.18 -3.35
N ASN A 404 -29.73 -14.97 -2.22
CA ASN A 404 -29.74 -15.88 -1.07
C ASN A 404 -31.12 -16.56 -0.99
N GLY A 405 -31.22 -17.80 -1.45
CA GLY A 405 -32.49 -18.48 -1.67
C GLY A 405 -33.35 -17.74 -2.69
N ALA A 406 -34.53 -17.30 -2.25
CA ALA A 406 -35.45 -16.50 -3.06
C ALA A 406 -35.20 -14.99 -3.00
N ILE A 407 -34.36 -14.52 -2.07
CA ILE A 407 -34.13 -13.10 -1.82
C ILE A 407 -33.02 -12.61 -2.74
N GLU A 408 -33.33 -11.62 -3.58
CA GLU A 408 -32.32 -10.92 -4.38
C GLU A 408 -31.47 -10.02 -3.49
N ILE A 409 -30.16 -10.11 -3.65
CA ILE A 409 -29.19 -9.21 -3.04
C ILE A 409 -29.06 -8.02 -3.99
N PRO A 410 -29.28 -6.78 -3.51
CA PRO A 410 -29.12 -5.61 -4.36
C PRO A 410 -27.75 -5.59 -5.00
N ASN A 411 -27.70 -5.39 -6.32
CA ASN A 411 -26.45 -5.34 -7.08
C ASN A 411 -25.52 -4.18 -6.63
N SER A 412 -26.08 -3.13 -6.02
CA SER A 412 -25.32 -2.07 -5.34
C SER A 412 -24.52 -2.54 -4.12
N ALA A 413 -24.78 -3.74 -3.59
CA ALA A 413 -24.01 -4.34 -2.50
C ALA A 413 -22.68 -4.94 -2.97
N ALA A 414 -22.44 -5.03 -4.28
CA ALA A 414 -21.24 -5.61 -4.87
C ALA A 414 -20.61 -4.72 -5.94
N ASN A 415 -19.29 -4.87 -6.08
CA ASN A 415 -18.53 -4.37 -7.22
C ASN A 415 -18.28 -5.52 -8.20
N PHE A 416 -18.37 -5.23 -9.49
CA PHE A 416 -18.18 -6.21 -10.55
C PHE A 416 -16.94 -5.85 -11.36
N TYR A 417 -16.17 -6.87 -11.70
CA TYR A 417 -14.93 -6.74 -12.45
C TYR A 417 -14.88 -7.76 -13.56
N ILE A 418 -14.39 -7.35 -14.73
CA ILE A 418 -14.01 -8.27 -15.80
C ILE A 418 -12.53 -8.57 -15.63
N THR A 419 -12.19 -9.85 -15.53
CA THR A 419 -10.83 -10.31 -15.28
C THR A 419 -10.42 -11.27 -16.38
N GLY A 420 -9.19 -11.16 -16.86
CA GLY A 420 -8.70 -11.99 -17.96
C GLY A 420 -7.22 -11.78 -18.16
N GLN A 421 -6.60 -12.65 -18.96
CA GLN A 421 -5.16 -12.61 -19.22
C GLN A 421 -4.70 -11.26 -19.77
N ASP A 422 -5.51 -10.66 -20.64
CA ASP A 422 -5.18 -9.42 -21.35
C ASP A 422 -5.91 -8.19 -20.75
N ILE A 423 -6.65 -8.36 -19.64
CA ILE A 423 -7.36 -7.25 -19.01
C ILE A 423 -6.40 -6.48 -18.09
N PRO A 424 -6.05 -5.22 -18.41
CA PRO A 424 -5.09 -4.46 -17.64
C PRO A 424 -5.65 -4.18 -16.24
N GLN A 425 -4.98 -4.68 -15.21
CA GLN A 425 -5.26 -4.32 -13.83
C GLN A 425 -4.69 -2.93 -13.53
N LYS A 426 -5.44 -1.87 -13.86
CA LYS A 426 -5.01 -0.50 -13.59
C LYS A 426 -4.88 -0.25 -12.08
N GLN A 427 -3.93 0.61 -11.74
CA GLN A 427 -3.73 1.10 -10.38
C GLN A 427 -4.96 1.89 -9.92
N ILE A 428 -5.32 1.76 -8.64
CA ILE A 428 -6.40 2.54 -8.04
C ILE A 428 -5.90 3.97 -7.78
N ILE A 429 -4.73 4.07 -7.16
CA ILE A 429 -3.98 5.30 -6.94
C ILE A 429 -2.76 5.29 -7.87
N PRO A 430 -2.58 6.28 -8.76
CA PRO A 430 -1.46 6.31 -9.71
C PRO A 430 -0.15 6.78 -9.03
N ALA A 431 0.22 6.16 -7.91
CA ALA A 431 1.41 6.49 -7.14
C ALA A 431 2.36 5.28 -7.05
N GLN A 432 3.66 5.54 -7.06
CA GLN A 432 4.67 4.51 -6.76
C GLN A 432 4.73 4.33 -5.24
N GLN A 433 4.66 3.09 -4.77
CA GLN A 433 4.74 2.80 -3.33
C GLN A 433 6.03 3.35 -2.73
N SER A 434 5.89 4.05 -1.60
CA SER A 434 7.01 4.60 -0.84
C SER A 434 7.16 3.86 0.49
N TYR A 435 6.13 3.82 1.33
CA TYR A 435 6.17 3.16 2.65
C TYR A 435 4.77 2.95 3.23
N VAL A 436 4.68 2.22 4.35
CA VAL A 436 3.50 2.22 5.24
C VAL A 436 3.90 2.89 6.55
N THR A 437 3.15 3.92 6.96
CA THR A 437 3.39 4.58 8.24
C THR A 437 2.38 4.14 9.27
N LYS A 438 2.91 3.89 10.46
CA LYS A 438 2.18 3.70 11.71
C LYS A 438 2.07 5.05 12.43
N ILE A 439 0.87 5.46 12.81
CA ILE A 439 0.61 6.59 13.71
C ILE A 439 -0.24 6.11 14.88
N GLN A 440 0.06 6.61 16.06
CA GLN A 440 -0.76 6.39 17.25
C GLN A 440 -1.91 7.39 17.30
N THR A 441 -3.15 6.91 17.39
CA THR A 441 -4.35 7.73 17.56
C THR A 441 -5.12 7.35 18.81
N VAL A 442 -6.20 8.08 19.09
CA VAL A 442 -7.12 7.73 20.20
C VAL A 442 -7.81 6.38 20.00
N LYS A 443 -7.80 5.85 18.77
CA LYS A 443 -8.35 4.52 18.43
C LYS A 443 -7.30 3.40 18.50
N GLY A 444 -6.05 3.74 18.82
CA GLY A 444 -4.91 2.83 18.78
C GLY A 444 -4.01 3.12 17.58
N ASP A 445 -3.21 2.12 17.20
CA ASP A 445 -2.30 2.23 16.07
C ASP A 445 -3.05 2.14 14.74
N GLU A 446 -2.93 3.18 13.92
CA GLU A 446 -3.44 3.22 12.55
C GLU A 446 -2.29 3.21 11.55
N TYR A 447 -2.54 2.57 10.40
CA TYR A 447 -1.55 2.40 9.33
C TYR A 447 -2.06 3.06 8.08
N PHE A 448 -1.24 3.82 7.36
CA PHE A 448 -1.60 4.36 6.04
C PHE A 448 -0.50 4.07 5.04
N TRP A 449 -0.93 3.78 3.81
CA TRP A 449 -0.06 3.58 2.68
C TRP A 449 0.31 4.93 2.07
N VAL A 450 1.57 5.10 1.72
CA VAL A 450 2.08 6.30 1.08
C VAL A 450 2.75 5.93 -0.23
N GLY A 451 2.48 6.73 -1.26
CA GLY A 451 3.16 6.64 -2.53
C GLY A 451 3.43 8.01 -3.16
N ASP A 452 4.51 8.09 -3.92
CA ASP A 452 4.92 9.27 -4.68
C ASP A 452 4.11 9.35 -5.99
N LEU A 453 3.42 10.48 -6.23
CA LEU A 453 2.66 10.76 -7.45
C LEU A 453 3.60 11.40 -8.48
N TRP A 454 4.40 10.58 -9.17
CA TRP A 454 5.36 11.09 -10.16
C TRP A 454 4.68 11.80 -11.33
N GLY A 455 5.20 12.97 -11.71
CA GLY A 455 4.62 13.81 -12.76
C GLY A 455 3.32 14.51 -12.36
N SER A 456 3.08 14.69 -11.05
CA SER A 456 1.94 15.45 -10.52
C SER A 456 2.21 16.96 -10.46
N ALA A 457 3.47 17.38 -10.47
CA ALA A 457 3.85 18.78 -10.46
C ALA A 457 3.44 19.50 -11.76
N SER A 458 2.62 20.55 -11.65
CA SER A 458 2.14 21.31 -12.81
C SER A 458 3.24 22.13 -13.52
N ASP A 459 4.35 22.39 -12.84
CA ASP A 459 5.52 23.08 -13.38
C ASP A 459 6.60 22.11 -13.90
N ASN A 460 6.33 20.79 -13.88
CA ASN A 460 7.24 19.71 -14.28
C ASN A 460 8.56 19.64 -13.48
N VAL A 461 8.63 20.26 -12.30
CA VAL A 461 9.78 20.12 -11.41
C VAL A 461 9.60 18.85 -10.56
N LYS A 462 10.54 17.89 -10.68
CA LYS A 462 10.43 16.60 -9.97
C LYS A 462 10.32 16.74 -8.45
N GLY A 463 11.10 17.64 -7.84
CA GLY A 463 11.03 17.91 -6.40
C GLY A 463 9.72 18.57 -5.94
N HIS A 464 8.83 18.93 -6.87
CA HIS A 464 7.50 19.45 -6.59
C HIS A 464 6.40 18.38 -6.76
N ASP A 465 6.75 17.17 -7.22
CA ASP A 465 5.82 16.05 -7.18
C ASP A 465 5.43 15.81 -5.71
N TYR A 466 4.19 15.39 -5.44
CA TYR A 466 3.73 15.20 -4.08
C TYR A 466 3.29 13.76 -3.81
N GLN A 467 3.09 13.44 -2.54
CA GLN A 467 2.72 12.10 -2.12
C GLN A 467 1.22 11.97 -1.86
N TYR A 468 0.66 10.85 -2.31
CA TYR A 468 -0.65 10.39 -1.86
C TYR A 468 -0.51 9.65 -0.53
N TRP A 469 -1.29 10.04 0.48
CA TRP A 469 -1.38 9.34 1.76
C TRP A 469 -2.78 8.77 1.90
N SER A 470 -2.90 7.44 1.93
CA SER A 470 -4.21 6.79 2.07
C SER A 470 -4.87 7.15 3.40
N SER A 471 -6.19 7.07 3.46
CA SER A 471 -6.86 6.92 4.75
C SER A 471 -6.36 5.66 5.46
N PRO A 472 -6.60 5.51 6.78
CA PRO A 472 -6.17 4.32 7.51
C PRO A 472 -6.59 3.02 6.82
N LEU A 473 -5.60 2.15 6.59
CA LEU A 473 -5.77 0.84 5.98
C LEU A 473 -6.83 0.05 6.75
N GLN A 474 -7.76 -0.53 5.99
CA GLN A 474 -8.85 -1.33 6.53
C GLN A 474 -8.50 -2.81 6.42
N PHE A 475 -8.73 -3.57 7.48
CA PHE A 475 -8.38 -4.99 7.57
C PHE A 475 -9.64 -5.85 7.64
N ASN A 476 -9.63 -6.98 6.94
CA ASN A 476 -10.62 -8.05 7.10
C ASN A 476 -10.37 -8.83 8.39
N LYS A 477 -11.36 -9.62 8.84
CA LYS A 477 -11.23 -10.45 10.06
C LYS A 477 -10.09 -11.48 9.98
N ASP A 478 -9.71 -11.89 8.77
CA ASP A 478 -8.60 -12.82 8.52
C ASP A 478 -7.23 -12.12 8.49
N GLY A 479 -7.17 -10.80 8.62
CA GLY A 479 -5.95 -9.99 8.56
C GLY A 479 -5.58 -9.48 7.17
N THR A 480 -6.25 -9.90 6.08
CA THR A 480 -5.99 -9.31 4.76
C THR A 480 -6.39 -7.84 4.71
N ILE A 481 -5.66 -7.05 3.92
CA ILE A 481 -5.92 -5.62 3.76
C ILE A 481 -6.95 -5.43 2.63
N LYS A 482 -7.97 -4.59 2.88
CA LYS A 482 -8.95 -4.21 1.86
C LYS A 482 -8.29 -3.34 0.78
N PRO A 483 -8.77 -3.38 -0.48
CA PRO A 483 -8.26 -2.49 -1.52
C PRO A 483 -8.36 -1.01 -1.13
N LEU A 484 -7.38 -0.23 -1.59
CA LEU A 484 -7.39 1.21 -1.47
C LEU A 484 -8.56 1.82 -2.23
N THR A 485 -8.91 3.03 -1.86
CA THR A 485 -9.79 3.91 -2.62
C THR A 485 -9.14 5.28 -2.71
N TRP A 486 -9.40 6.01 -3.79
CA TRP A 486 -8.99 7.41 -3.85
C TRP A 486 -9.83 8.23 -2.86
N VAL A 487 -9.14 8.96 -1.98
CA VAL A 487 -9.74 9.85 -1.00
C VAL A 487 -9.01 11.18 -1.08
N GLY A 488 -9.71 12.22 -1.56
CA GLY A 488 -9.14 13.56 -1.70
C GLY A 488 -8.77 14.18 -0.35
N SER A 489 -9.55 13.91 0.70
CA SER A 489 -9.25 14.35 2.06
C SER A 489 -9.83 13.42 3.11
N TRP A 490 -9.10 13.21 4.20
CA TRP A 490 -9.53 12.37 5.33
C TRP A 490 -9.05 12.93 6.68
N LYS A 491 -9.65 12.47 7.77
CA LYS A 491 -9.36 12.94 9.13
C LYS A 491 -8.78 11.85 10.02
N LEU A 492 -7.83 12.24 10.87
CA LEU A 492 -7.22 11.45 11.94
C LEU A 492 -7.68 11.98 13.30
#